data_AF-A0A1V5ZFS6-F1
#
_entry.id   AF-A0A1V5ZFS6-F1
#
_cell.length_a   1.000
_cell.length_b   1.000
_cell.length_c   1.000
_cell.angle_alpha   90.00
_cell.angle_beta   90.00
_cell.angle_gamma   90.00
#
_symmetry.space_group_name_H-M   'P 1'
#
loop_
_entity.id
_entity.type
_entity.pdbx_description
1 polymer ?
#
loop_
_entity_poly.entity_id
_entity_poly.type
_entity_poly.pdbx_seq_one_letter_code
_entity_poly.pdbx_strand_id
1 'polypeptide(L)'
;MMYTRAAVRTDGGKGRITMEYFLFFAVFLGLCFITVSAWPMGQETFGNDPLPEQEEYKAWPGIMPLINDDSRVYSNWVNGNEHFYYGGDTVRLNDFLSHFAAMESPVHEVILRPGPEYANSFNHEKSIPVRWRLHLVGGIVRGMVAHEGTAGIWDKHPTLTIYITDTDSIQLDAVVLPEKVTVLQLSDLRKKYQDGLRDKNVSVRRDAATFLAEEDGLHEENVPLLETLLKEGDAYARTVAAVALGRFGKLAASALPALRTAAADADRQVSTMAASSIEKIENGKDLAAEVATSKAMETRIAAFVEKIHVRKDQTESMGESAR
;
A
#
# COMPACT_ATOMS: atom_id res chain seq x y z
N MET A 1 -10.46 17.12 -54.07
CA MET A 1 -11.17 16.68 -55.30
C MET A 1 -10.31 15.58 -55.93
N MET A 2 -10.72 14.33 -56.10
CA MET A 2 -12.02 13.68 -56.13
C MET A 2 -11.87 12.28 -55.50
N TYR A 3 -12.86 11.87 -54.71
CA TYR A 3 -13.04 10.46 -54.33
C TYR A 3 -13.59 9.71 -55.54
N THR A 4 -12.84 8.74 -56.07
CA THR A 4 -13.38 7.77 -57.03
C THR A 4 -13.99 6.61 -56.25
N ARG A 5 -15.33 6.53 -56.22
CA ARG A 5 -16.07 5.37 -55.70
C ARG A 5 -15.77 4.15 -56.58
N ALA A 6 -15.11 3.14 -56.04
CA ALA A 6 -15.10 1.80 -56.63
C ALA A 6 -16.48 1.16 -56.36
N ALA A 7 -17.29 1.03 -57.40
CA ALA A 7 -18.52 0.25 -57.38
C ALA A 7 -18.15 -1.23 -57.48
N VAL A 8 -18.35 -2.01 -56.42
CA VAL A 8 -18.31 -3.46 -56.49
C VAL A 8 -19.69 -3.93 -56.96
N ARG A 9 -19.76 -4.38 -58.21
CA ARG A 9 -20.86 -5.22 -58.70
C ARG A 9 -20.77 -6.56 -57.98
N THR A 10 -21.83 -6.95 -57.26
CA THR A 10 -22.02 -8.34 -56.85
C THR A 10 -22.81 -9.04 -57.94
N ASP A 11 -22.11 -9.67 -58.87
CA ASP A 11 -22.65 -10.75 -59.68
C ASP A 11 -22.97 -11.94 -58.77
N GLY A 12 -24.17 -12.49 -58.94
CA GLY A 12 -24.76 -13.56 -58.10
C GLY A 12 -24.06 -14.91 -58.21
N GLY A 13 -22.81 -15.00 -57.75
CA GLY A 13 -22.06 -16.22 -57.60
C GLY A 13 -22.22 -16.80 -56.19
N LYS A 14 -22.72 -18.03 -56.08
CA LYS A 14 -22.76 -18.81 -54.84
C LYS A 14 -21.37 -18.80 -54.17
N GLY A 15 -21.26 -18.13 -53.03
CA GLY A 15 -20.01 -18.03 -52.27
C GLY A 15 -19.51 -19.40 -51.86
N ARG A 16 -18.49 -19.91 -52.55
CA ARG A 16 -17.67 -21.01 -52.05
C ARG A 16 -16.76 -20.42 -50.98
N ILE A 17 -16.99 -20.79 -49.72
CA ILE A 17 -16.04 -20.56 -48.64
C ILE A 17 -14.78 -21.36 -49.02
N THR A 18 -13.72 -20.69 -49.45
CA THR A 18 -12.44 -21.36 -49.73
C THR A 18 -11.81 -21.79 -48.41
N MET A 19 -11.01 -22.85 -48.45
CA MET A 19 -10.37 -23.46 -47.26
C MET A 19 -9.52 -22.45 -46.47
N GLU A 20 -9.03 -21.39 -47.13
CA GLU A 20 -8.32 -20.27 -46.52
C GLU A 20 -9.22 -19.41 -45.61
N TYR A 21 -10.47 -19.14 -46.00
CA TYR A 21 -11.43 -18.44 -45.12
C TYR A 21 -11.84 -19.32 -43.94
N PHE A 22 -11.92 -20.64 -44.13
CA PHE A 22 -12.20 -21.57 -43.04
C PHE A 22 -11.04 -21.66 -42.04
N LEU A 23 -9.79 -21.63 -42.53
CA LEU A 23 -8.60 -21.60 -41.68
C LEU A 23 -8.48 -20.27 -40.91
N PHE A 24 -8.77 -19.15 -41.57
CA PHE A 24 -8.77 -17.83 -40.91
C PHE A 24 -9.87 -17.73 -39.85
N PHE A 25 -11.08 -18.25 -40.13
CA PHE A 25 -12.19 -18.27 -39.18
C PHE A 25 -11.94 -19.27 -38.02
N ALA A 26 -11.29 -20.40 -38.27
CA ALA A 26 -10.91 -21.38 -37.24
C ALA A 26 -9.77 -20.88 -36.34
N VAL A 27 -8.82 -20.11 -36.86
CA VAL A 27 -7.78 -19.42 -36.06
C VAL A 27 -8.42 -18.30 -35.22
N PHE A 28 -9.39 -17.56 -35.77
CA PHE A 28 -10.12 -16.50 -35.04
C PHE A 28 -11.05 -17.05 -33.94
N LEU A 29 -11.75 -18.16 -34.20
CA LEU A 29 -12.52 -18.88 -33.16
C LEU A 29 -11.59 -19.56 -32.14
N GLY A 30 -10.43 -20.07 -32.59
CA GLY A 30 -9.38 -20.58 -31.72
C GLY A 30 -8.89 -19.52 -30.73
N LEU A 31 -8.68 -18.28 -31.17
CA LEU A 31 -8.34 -17.12 -30.33
C LEU A 31 -9.48 -16.72 -29.36
N CYS A 32 -10.75 -16.91 -29.75
CA CYS A 32 -11.90 -16.69 -28.86
C CYS A 32 -12.12 -17.84 -27.85
N PHE A 33 -11.54 -19.01 -28.06
CA PHE A 33 -11.54 -20.16 -27.14
C PHE A 33 -10.20 -20.35 -26.42
N ILE A 34 -9.19 -19.52 -26.69
CA ILE A 34 -8.17 -19.30 -25.67
C ILE A 34 -8.95 -18.67 -24.55
N THR A 35 -9.17 -19.44 -23.48
CA THR A 35 -9.49 -18.86 -22.18
C THR A 35 -8.44 -17.78 -21.99
N VAL A 36 -8.81 -16.52 -22.25
CA VAL A 36 -8.09 -15.40 -21.69
C VAL A 36 -8.18 -15.74 -20.22
N SER A 37 -7.07 -16.25 -19.67
CA SER A 37 -6.84 -16.16 -18.26
C SER A 37 -7.04 -14.68 -18.04
N ALA A 38 -8.20 -14.28 -17.51
CA ALA A 38 -8.35 -12.95 -16.99
C ALA A 38 -7.26 -12.92 -15.92
N TRP A 39 -6.12 -12.31 -16.25
CA TRP A 39 -5.02 -12.18 -15.31
C TRP A 39 -5.66 -11.50 -14.12
N PRO A 40 -5.74 -12.16 -12.96
CA PRO A 40 -6.42 -11.56 -11.83
C PRO A 40 -5.70 -10.23 -11.56
N MET A 41 -6.47 -9.13 -11.47
CA MET A 41 -5.93 -7.77 -11.30
C MET A 41 -5.13 -7.60 -9.99
N GLY A 42 -5.12 -8.64 -9.15
CA GLY A 42 -4.11 -8.86 -8.14
C GLY A 42 -3.81 -10.35 -7.99
N GLN A 43 -2.60 -10.67 -7.55
CA GLN A 43 -2.16 -12.01 -7.20
C GLN A 43 -1.85 -12.03 -5.70
N GLU A 44 -2.19 -13.12 -5.02
CA GLU A 44 -1.70 -13.38 -3.68
C GLU A 44 -1.04 -14.76 -3.61
N THR A 45 0.01 -14.87 -2.79
CA THR A 45 0.70 -16.13 -2.54
C THR A 45 0.85 -16.33 -1.05
N PHE A 46 0.64 -17.57 -0.59
CA PHE A 46 0.74 -17.94 0.81
C PHE A 46 1.99 -18.80 1.02
N GLY A 47 2.71 -18.55 2.11
CA GLY A 47 3.99 -19.21 2.39
C GLY A 47 5.17 -18.56 1.68
N ASN A 48 6.24 -19.34 1.54
CA ASN A 48 7.56 -18.90 1.08
C ASN A 48 8.02 -19.59 -0.21
N ASP A 49 7.13 -20.29 -0.94
CA ASP A 49 7.49 -20.91 -2.22
C ASP A 49 8.18 -19.90 -3.15
N PRO A 50 9.40 -20.19 -3.66
CA PRO A 50 10.20 -19.20 -4.36
C PRO A 50 9.45 -18.55 -5.53
N LEU A 51 9.45 -17.23 -5.55
CA LEU A 51 8.92 -16.43 -6.63
C LEU A 51 10.01 -16.19 -7.67
N PRO A 52 9.68 -16.28 -8.97
CA PRO A 52 10.63 -16.00 -10.03
C PRO A 52 11.00 -14.52 -10.05
N GLU A 53 12.17 -14.21 -10.58
CA GLU A 53 12.54 -12.83 -10.88
C GLU A 53 11.63 -12.29 -12.00
N GLN A 54 11.00 -11.14 -11.75
CA GLN A 54 10.14 -10.43 -12.69
C GLN A 54 10.88 -9.21 -13.27
N GLU A 55 10.42 -8.68 -14.40
CA GLU A 55 11.07 -7.54 -15.06
C GLU A 55 11.09 -6.30 -14.15
N GLU A 56 10.02 -6.10 -13.40
CA GLU A 56 9.85 -5.00 -12.45
C GLU A 56 10.90 -5.02 -11.35
N TYR A 57 11.35 -6.21 -10.92
CA TYR A 57 12.32 -6.37 -9.83
C TYR A 57 13.72 -5.92 -10.19
N LYS A 58 14.04 -5.85 -11.49
CA LYS A 58 15.32 -5.34 -11.98
C LYS A 58 15.55 -3.87 -11.65
N ALA A 59 14.49 -3.14 -11.30
CA ALA A 59 14.61 -1.77 -10.79
C ALA A 59 15.29 -1.70 -9.41
N TRP A 60 15.42 -2.84 -8.71
CA TRP A 60 15.99 -2.95 -7.37
C TRP A 60 17.02 -4.09 -7.31
N PRO A 61 18.24 -3.88 -7.82
CA PRO A 61 19.28 -4.90 -7.77
C PRO A 61 19.55 -5.38 -6.33
N GLY A 62 19.55 -6.70 -6.14
CA GLY A 62 19.69 -7.32 -4.81
C GLY A 62 18.38 -7.52 -4.04
N ILE A 63 17.21 -7.29 -4.64
CA ILE A 63 15.91 -7.48 -3.98
C ILE A 63 15.48 -8.95 -3.85
N MET A 64 15.93 -9.82 -4.75
CA MET A 64 15.47 -11.22 -4.82
C MET A 64 15.69 -12.04 -3.53
N PRO A 65 16.83 -11.94 -2.82
CA PRO A 65 17.01 -12.60 -1.52
C PRO A 65 15.96 -12.19 -0.48
N LEU A 66 15.47 -10.95 -0.52
CA LEU A 66 14.44 -10.45 0.40
C LEU A 66 13.05 -10.97 0.00
N ILE A 67 12.74 -10.95 -1.29
CA ILE A 67 11.47 -11.49 -1.82
C ILE A 67 11.33 -12.99 -1.50
N ASN A 68 12.42 -13.73 -1.61
CA ASN A 68 12.47 -15.18 -1.38
C ASN A 68 13.05 -15.57 -0.02
N ASP A 69 13.04 -14.66 0.96
CA ASP A 69 13.46 -14.98 2.32
C ASP A 69 12.57 -16.08 2.92
N ASP A 70 13.19 -17.03 3.63
CA ASP A 70 12.50 -18.18 4.26
C ASP A 70 11.46 -17.76 5.30
N SER A 71 11.51 -16.52 5.76
CA SER A 71 10.56 -15.94 6.71
C SER A 71 9.29 -15.41 6.04
N ARG A 72 9.20 -15.40 4.70
CA ARG A 72 7.99 -14.94 3.99
C ARG A 72 6.81 -15.85 4.31
N VAL A 73 5.70 -15.25 4.72
CA VAL A 73 4.47 -15.97 5.07
C VAL A 73 3.33 -15.67 4.11
N TYR A 74 3.39 -14.54 3.43
CA TYR A 74 2.35 -14.08 2.51
C TYR A 74 2.94 -13.01 1.59
N SER A 75 2.45 -12.93 0.37
CA SER A 75 2.64 -11.74 -0.46
C SER A 75 1.41 -11.46 -1.29
N ASN A 76 1.21 -10.19 -1.61
CA ASN A 76 0.24 -9.77 -2.59
C ASN A 76 0.85 -8.78 -3.57
N TRP A 77 0.30 -8.80 -4.78
CA TRP A 77 0.65 -7.94 -5.90
C TRP A 77 -0.65 -7.39 -6.45
N VAL A 78 -0.75 -6.08 -6.61
CA VAL A 78 -1.88 -5.42 -7.30
C VAL A 78 -1.34 -4.32 -8.20
N ASN A 79 -1.27 -4.57 -9.51
CA ASN A 79 -0.88 -3.57 -10.52
C ASN A 79 0.50 -2.91 -10.28
N GLY A 80 1.44 -3.63 -9.64
CA GLY A 80 2.75 -3.10 -9.25
C GLY A 80 2.78 -2.44 -7.88
N ASN A 81 1.72 -2.54 -7.08
CA ASN A 81 1.73 -2.25 -5.64
C ASN A 81 1.91 -3.57 -4.89
N GLU A 82 3.10 -3.83 -4.37
CA GLU A 82 3.49 -5.15 -3.88
C GLU A 82 3.84 -5.15 -2.42
N HIS A 83 3.25 -6.08 -1.69
CA HIS A 83 3.58 -6.29 -0.29
C HIS A 83 4.04 -7.73 -0.08
N PHE A 84 5.22 -7.87 0.50
CA PHE A 84 5.72 -9.13 1.03
C PHE A 84 5.68 -9.05 2.55
N TYR A 85 5.12 -10.07 3.18
CA TYR A 85 4.91 -10.13 4.61
C TYR A 85 5.69 -11.30 5.19
N TYR A 86 6.29 -11.05 6.34
CA TYR A 86 7.24 -11.96 6.95
C TYR A 86 6.87 -12.21 8.41
N GLY A 87 7.05 -13.45 8.83
CA GLY A 87 7.02 -13.85 10.24
C GLY A 87 8.45 -13.95 10.79
N GLY A 88 8.60 -14.40 12.03
CA GLY A 88 9.92 -14.68 12.60
C GLY A 88 10.18 -13.95 13.92
N ASP A 89 11.45 -13.98 14.33
CA ASP A 89 11.95 -13.38 15.55
C ASP A 89 12.99 -12.29 15.24
N THR A 90 13.62 -11.76 16.30
CA THR A 90 14.61 -10.67 16.17
C THR A 90 15.88 -11.12 15.45
N VAL A 91 16.26 -12.40 15.55
CA VAL A 91 17.46 -12.93 14.88
C VAL A 91 17.24 -12.93 13.37
N ARG A 92 16.10 -13.45 12.92
CA ARG A 92 15.73 -13.43 11.50
C ARG A 92 15.56 -12.00 10.97
N LEU A 93 14.96 -11.11 11.76
CA LEU A 93 14.83 -9.71 11.38
C LEU A 93 16.20 -9.04 11.18
N ASN A 94 17.19 -9.30 12.03
CA ASN A 94 18.53 -8.74 11.89
C ASN A 94 19.27 -9.25 10.65
N ASP A 95 19.08 -10.52 10.29
CA ASP A 95 19.58 -11.08 9.03
C ASP A 95 18.90 -10.42 7.82
N PHE A 96 17.57 -10.30 7.86
CA PHE A 96 16.78 -9.61 6.84
C PHE A 96 17.22 -8.16 6.66
N LEU A 97 17.43 -7.42 7.75
CA LEU A 97 17.93 -6.04 7.72
C LEU A 97 19.30 -5.94 7.07
N SER A 98 20.18 -6.93 7.27
CA SER A 98 21.50 -6.96 6.66
C SER A 98 21.40 -7.12 5.13
N HIS A 99 20.52 -8.00 4.65
CA HIS A 99 20.21 -8.14 3.23
C HIS A 99 19.51 -6.89 2.66
N PHE A 100 18.57 -6.31 3.39
CA PHE A 100 17.86 -5.09 2.99
C PHE A 100 18.84 -3.94 2.84
N ALA A 101 19.75 -3.79 3.78
CA ALA A 101 20.84 -2.85 3.64
C ALA A 101 21.65 -3.20 2.38
N ALA A 102 22.13 -4.43 2.20
CA ALA A 102 23.02 -4.81 1.10
C ALA A 102 22.50 -4.50 -0.32
N MET A 103 21.18 -4.39 -0.53
CA MET A 103 20.61 -4.07 -1.84
C MET A 103 21.04 -2.70 -2.38
N GLU A 104 21.02 -2.55 -3.70
CA GLU A 104 21.24 -1.28 -4.37
C GLU A 104 19.95 -0.44 -4.33
N SER A 105 19.95 0.59 -3.50
CA SER A 105 18.86 1.57 -3.43
C SER A 105 19.42 2.95 -3.05
N PRO A 106 18.86 4.06 -3.57
CA PRO A 106 19.24 5.41 -3.16
C PRO A 106 18.99 5.69 -1.67
N VAL A 107 18.00 5.01 -1.08
CA VAL A 107 17.64 5.09 0.33
C VAL A 107 17.21 3.72 0.84
N HIS A 108 17.41 3.49 2.14
CA HIS A 108 16.97 2.29 2.85
C HIS A 108 16.07 2.72 4.00
N GLU A 109 14.78 2.89 3.72
CA GLU A 109 13.81 3.36 4.71
C GLU A 109 13.25 2.18 5.51
N VAL A 110 13.39 2.26 6.84
CA VAL A 110 12.83 1.30 7.79
C VAL A 110 11.86 2.03 8.70
N ILE A 111 10.58 1.68 8.59
CA ILE A 111 9.50 2.23 9.42
C ILE A 111 9.32 1.33 10.63
N LEU A 112 9.45 1.90 11.83
CA LEU A 112 9.04 1.26 13.08
C LEU A 112 7.66 1.77 13.47
N ARG A 113 6.70 0.87 13.65
CA ARG A 113 5.34 1.25 14.06
C ARG A 113 4.67 0.18 14.92
N PRO A 114 3.65 0.56 15.71
CA PRO A 114 2.72 -0.43 16.25
C PRO A 114 2.17 -1.29 15.12
N GLY A 115 2.11 -2.60 15.33
CA GLY A 115 1.60 -3.51 14.31
C GLY A 115 0.12 -3.28 13.98
N PRO A 116 -0.35 -3.69 12.81
CA PRO A 116 -1.24 -4.82 12.81
C PRO A 116 -0.45 -6.11 13.13
N GLU A 117 -1.05 -7.00 13.90
CA GLU A 117 -0.45 -8.33 14.15
C GLU A 117 -0.62 -9.29 12.96
N TYR A 118 -1.47 -8.92 12.00
CA TYR A 118 -1.89 -9.76 10.89
C TYR A 118 -2.04 -8.99 9.59
N ALA A 119 -1.74 -9.66 8.47
CA ALA A 119 -2.24 -9.30 7.14
C ALA A 119 -3.49 -10.12 6.83
N ASN A 120 -4.35 -9.64 5.92
CA ASN A 120 -5.54 -10.37 5.47
C ASN A 120 -5.39 -10.78 4.01
N SER A 121 -5.91 -11.96 3.66
CA SER A 121 -6.11 -12.32 2.26
C SER A 121 -7.09 -11.38 1.57
N PHE A 122 -7.10 -11.33 0.23
CA PHE A 122 -7.98 -10.43 -0.53
C PHE A 122 -9.47 -10.60 -0.20
N ASN A 123 -9.91 -11.82 0.09
CA ASN A 123 -11.28 -12.12 0.46
C ASN A 123 -11.55 -12.06 1.97
N HIS A 124 -10.55 -11.68 2.78
CA HIS A 124 -10.61 -11.62 4.24
C HIS A 124 -10.92 -12.97 4.94
N GLU A 125 -10.76 -14.11 4.25
CA GLU A 125 -10.97 -15.44 4.85
C GLU A 125 -9.77 -15.92 5.68
N LYS A 126 -8.57 -15.41 5.39
CA LYS A 126 -7.34 -15.77 6.11
C LYS A 126 -6.74 -14.56 6.77
N SER A 127 -6.39 -14.73 8.04
CA SER A 127 -5.58 -13.80 8.83
C SER A 127 -4.20 -14.41 9.01
N ILE A 128 -3.17 -13.73 8.50
CA ILE A 128 -1.79 -14.22 8.43
C ILE A 128 -0.96 -13.45 9.45
N PRO A 129 -0.36 -14.07 10.47
CA PRO A 129 0.50 -13.36 11.42
C PRO A 129 1.70 -12.73 10.73
N VAL A 130 1.98 -11.46 11.01
CA VAL A 130 3.10 -10.72 10.41
C VAL A 130 3.97 -10.05 11.47
N ARG A 131 5.23 -9.83 11.14
CA ARG A 131 6.25 -9.18 12.00
C ARG A 131 6.91 -8.02 11.28
N TRP A 132 7.16 -8.18 9.99
CA TRP A 132 7.55 -7.08 9.12
C TRP A 132 6.98 -7.24 7.71
N ARG A 133 7.00 -6.16 6.95
CA ARG A 133 6.48 -6.05 5.59
C ARG A 133 7.49 -5.31 4.72
N LEU A 134 7.82 -5.86 3.56
CA LEU A 134 8.52 -5.14 2.49
C LEU A 134 7.49 -4.65 1.48
N HIS A 135 7.52 -3.36 1.15
CA HIS A 135 6.63 -2.72 0.19
C HIS A 135 7.43 -2.25 -1.04
N LEU A 136 6.98 -2.64 -2.23
CA LEU A 136 7.57 -2.24 -3.51
C LEU A 136 6.51 -1.54 -4.38
N VAL A 137 6.90 -0.41 -4.98
CA VAL A 137 6.05 0.35 -5.91
C VAL A 137 6.68 0.33 -7.31
N GLY A 138 6.11 -0.48 -8.18
CA GLY A 138 6.51 -0.66 -9.58
C GLY A 138 5.32 -0.60 -10.53
N GLY A 139 5.50 -1.16 -11.73
CA GLY A 139 4.43 -1.38 -12.71
C GLY A 139 3.53 -0.18 -12.98
N ILE A 140 2.22 -0.45 -13.04
CA ILE A 140 1.18 0.54 -13.36
C ILE A 140 1.11 1.62 -12.27
N VAL A 141 1.21 1.23 -10.99
CA VAL A 141 1.16 2.18 -9.88
C VAL A 141 2.27 3.22 -9.99
N ARG A 142 3.52 2.81 -10.28
CA ARG A 142 4.62 3.77 -10.50
C ARG A 142 4.32 4.75 -11.64
N GLY A 143 3.69 4.28 -12.72
CA GLY A 143 3.25 5.13 -13.83
C GLY A 143 2.14 6.11 -13.42
N MET A 144 1.16 5.65 -12.66
CA MET A 144 0.06 6.47 -12.13
C MET A 144 0.58 7.55 -11.18
N VAL A 145 1.46 7.19 -10.24
CA VAL A 145 2.08 8.13 -9.30
C VAL A 145 2.82 9.25 -10.04
N ALA A 146 3.52 8.92 -11.13
CA ALA A 146 4.18 9.91 -11.97
C ALA A 146 3.16 10.78 -12.75
N HIS A 147 2.12 10.17 -13.31
CA HIS A 147 1.09 10.87 -14.07
C HIS A 147 0.27 11.84 -13.22
N GLU A 148 -0.11 11.42 -12.01
CA GLU A 148 -0.93 12.19 -11.09
C GLU A 148 -0.12 13.18 -10.23
N GLY A 149 1.21 13.09 -10.27
CA GLY A 149 2.10 13.94 -9.49
C GLY A 149 2.00 13.68 -7.99
N THR A 150 1.80 12.43 -7.57
CA THR A 150 1.60 12.04 -6.16
C THR A 150 2.84 11.41 -5.52
N ALA A 151 3.99 11.45 -6.20
CA ALA A 151 5.24 10.82 -5.76
C ALA A 151 5.71 11.28 -4.36
N GLY A 152 5.30 12.44 -3.88
CA GLY A 152 5.62 12.91 -2.52
C GLY A 152 4.96 12.10 -1.40
N ILE A 153 3.88 11.37 -1.71
CA ILE A 153 3.06 10.64 -0.73
C ILE A 153 3.32 9.13 -0.77
N TRP A 154 3.67 8.58 -1.93
CA TRP A 154 3.99 7.16 -2.10
C TRP A 154 5.42 6.81 -1.67
N ASP A 155 5.66 5.51 -1.48
CA ASP A 155 7.01 4.96 -1.33
C ASP A 155 7.69 4.95 -2.70
N LYS A 156 8.80 5.67 -2.82
CA LYS A 156 9.55 5.78 -4.09
C LYS A 156 10.54 4.65 -4.29
N HIS A 157 10.93 4.02 -3.19
CA HIS A 157 11.95 2.99 -3.09
C HIS A 157 11.41 1.85 -2.21
N PRO A 158 12.06 0.69 -2.20
CA PRO A 158 11.69 -0.42 -1.34
C PRO A 158 11.71 0.02 0.12
N THR A 159 10.58 -0.13 0.81
CA THR A 159 10.40 0.33 2.18
C THR A 159 10.10 -0.87 3.08
N LEU A 160 10.85 -1.00 4.16
CA LEU A 160 10.64 -2.04 5.16
C LEU A 160 9.83 -1.47 6.32
N THR A 161 8.72 -2.10 6.68
CA THR A 161 7.93 -1.77 7.86
C THR A 161 8.07 -2.88 8.89
N ILE A 162 8.52 -2.57 10.11
CA ILE A 162 8.65 -3.50 11.22
C ILE A 162 7.55 -3.19 12.24
N TYR A 163 6.79 -4.22 12.59
CA TYR A 163 5.66 -4.14 13.50
C TYR A 163 6.09 -4.48 14.92
N ILE A 164 5.89 -3.54 15.83
CA ILE A 164 6.18 -3.70 17.25
C ILE A 164 4.87 -3.96 17.98
N THR A 165 4.86 -5.06 18.74
CA THR A 165 3.73 -5.53 19.54
C THR A 165 4.17 -5.68 21.00
N ASP A 166 3.21 -5.92 21.89
CA ASP A 166 3.46 -6.27 23.29
C ASP A 166 3.88 -7.74 23.47
N THR A 167 3.73 -8.58 22.44
CA THR A 167 3.97 -10.04 22.49
C THR A 167 5.44 -10.48 22.39
N ASP A 168 6.42 -9.60 22.65
CA ASP A 168 7.88 -9.86 22.64
C ASP A 168 8.45 -10.57 21.40
N SER A 169 7.68 -10.67 20.32
CA SER A 169 8.09 -11.35 19.08
C SER A 169 9.29 -10.69 18.41
N ILE A 170 9.31 -9.35 18.41
CA ILE A 170 10.47 -8.54 18.07
C ILE A 170 10.94 -7.83 19.35
N GLN A 171 12.12 -8.20 19.82
CA GLN A 171 12.79 -7.60 20.96
C GLN A 171 13.53 -6.35 20.49
N LEU A 172 12.88 -5.21 20.61
CA LEU A 172 13.35 -3.95 20.02
C LEU A 172 14.78 -3.58 20.44
N ASP A 173 15.16 -3.78 21.71
CA ASP A 173 16.53 -3.48 22.20
C ASP A 173 17.62 -4.40 21.60
N ALA A 174 17.25 -5.52 20.98
CA ALA A 174 18.15 -6.45 20.29
C ALA A 174 18.14 -6.28 18.75
N VAL A 175 17.35 -5.34 18.23
CA VAL A 175 17.35 -5.00 16.80
C VAL A 175 18.64 -4.25 16.45
N VAL A 176 19.35 -4.74 15.43
CA VAL A 176 20.57 -4.15 14.90
C VAL A 176 20.24 -3.45 13.60
N LEU A 177 20.20 -2.12 13.63
CA LEU A 177 19.94 -1.30 12.45
C LEU A 177 21.25 -1.00 11.69
N PRO A 178 21.36 -1.39 10.41
CA PRO A 178 22.53 -1.06 9.59
C PRO A 178 22.72 0.46 9.41
N GLU A 179 23.97 0.93 9.33
CA GLU A 179 24.29 2.37 9.33
C GLU A 179 23.61 3.19 8.22
N LYS A 180 23.36 2.58 7.05
CA LYS A 180 22.71 3.25 5.91
C LYS A 180 21.19 3.30 5.99
N VAL A 181 20.59 2.64 6.97
CA VAL A 181 19.14 2.67 7.16
C VAL A 181 18.71 4.02 7.73
N THR A 182 17.72 4.62 7.08
CA THR A 182 16.96 5.75 7.62
C THR A 182 15.77 5.21 8.37
N VAL A 183 15.71 5.49 9.68
CA VAL A 183 14.59 5.03 10.52
C VAL A 183 13.48 6.07 10.51
N LEU A 184 12.28 5.63 10.18
CA LEU A 184 11.04 6.40 10.25
C LEU A 184 10.11 5.81 11.32
N GLN A 185 9.25 6.63 11.87
CA GLN A 185 8.23 6.23 12.83
C GLN A 185 6.83 6.48 12.26
N LEU A 186 5.80 5.87 12.86
CA LEU A 186 4.41 6.16 12.50
C LEU A 186 4.09 7.67 12.57
N SER A 187 4.70 8.41 13.51
CA SER A 187 4.56 9.87 13.61
C SER A 187 5.11 10.62 12.39
N ASP A 188 6.15 10.12 11.74
CA ASP A 188 6.73 10.73 10.53
C ASP A 188 5.79 10.54 9.34
N LEU A 189 5.23 9.33 9.21
CA LEU A 189 4.21 9.01 8.21
C LEU A 189 2.93 9.83 8.44
N ARG A 190 2.46 9.90 9.68
CA ARG A 190 1.32 10.73 10.09
C ARG A 190 1.52 12.16 9.64
N LYS A 191 2.67 12.75 9.93
CA LYS A 191 3.00 14.12 9.50
C LYS A 191 3.00 14.24 7.97
N LYS A 192 3.67 13.33 7.25
CA LYS A 192 3.71 13.29 5.77
C LYS A 192 2.29 13.32 5.18
N TYR A 193 1.39 12.49 5.70
CA TYR A 193 0.02 12.41 5.21
C TYR A 193 -0.85 13.59 5.65
N GLN A 194 -0.71 14.09 6.89
CA GLN A 194 -1.41 15.30 7.33
C GLN A 194 -1.02 16.53 6.51
N ASP A 195 0.26 16.66 6.14
CA ASP A 195 0.72 17.72 5.23
C ASP A 195 0.15 17.50 3.82
N GLY A 196 0.11 16.25 3.34
CA GLY A 196 -0.50 15.87 2.06
C GLY A 196 -1.98 16.22 1.94
N LEU A 197 -2.76 16.17 3.04
CA LEU A 197 -4.16 16.61 3.06
C LEU A 197 -4.34 18.11 2.76
N ARG A 198 -3.26 18.90 2.83
CA ARG A 198 -3.27 20.35 2.55
C ARG A 198 -2.68 20.69 1.18
N ASP A 199 -2.32 19.69 0.39
CA ASP A 199 -1.72 19.90 -0.93
C ASP A 199 -2.73 20.52 -1.91
N LYS A 200 -2.23 21.32 -2.86
CA LYS A 200 -3.06 21.93 -3.89
C LYS A 200 -3.58 20.90 -4.88
N ASN A 201 -2.83 19.84 -5.13
CA ASN A 201 -3.19 18.72 -5.98
C ASN A 201 -4.20 17.83 -5.26
N VAL A 202 -5.39 17.68 -5.84
CA VAL A 202 -6.45 16.82 -5.28
C VAL A 202 -6.02 15.35 -5.22
N SER A 203 -5.22 14.86 -6.16
CA SER A 203 -4.71 13.48 -6.11
C SER A 203 -3.85 13.24 -4.87
N VAL A 204 -2.99 14.20 -4.52
CA VAL A 204 -2.16 14.14 -3.31
C VAL A 204 -3.03 14.08 -2.05
N ARG A 205 -4.09 14.91 -1.97
CA ARG A 205 -5.03 14.89 -0.84
C ARG A 205 -5.76 13.55 -0.70
N ARG A 206 -6.17 12.95 -1.82
CA ARG A 206 -6.84 11.64 -1.85
C ARG A 206 -5.93 10.51 -1.38
N ASP A 207 -4.70 10.47 -1.90
CA ASP A 207 -3.72 9.47 -1.50
C ASP A 207 -3.35 9.64 -0.02
N ALA A 208 -3.16 10.88 0.43
CA ALA A 208 -2.90 11.18 1.83
C ALA A 208 -4.04 10.71 2.75
N ALA A 209 -5.31 10.93 2.38
CA ALA A 209 -6.46 10.45 3.14
C ALA A 209 -6.52 8.92 3.21
N THR A 210 -6.21 8.25 2.10
CA THR A 210 -6.13 6.79 2.02
C THR A 210 -5.05 6.25 2.95
N PHE A 211 -3.82 6.74 2.83
CA PHE A 211 -2.69 6.27 3.64
C PHE A 211 -2.82 6.63 5.11
N LEU A 212 -3.42 7.77 5.46
CA LEU A 212 -3.68 8.12 6.85
C LEU A 212 -4.63 7.10 7.50
N ALA A 213 -5.66 6.66 6.78
CA ALA A 213 -6.59 5.64 7.28
C ALA A 213 -6.01 4.22 7.28
N GLU A 214 -5.12 3.91 6.34
CA GLU A 214 -4.45 2.59 6.23
C GLU A 214 -3.32 2.42 7.23
N GLU A 215 -2.50 3.44 7.40
CA GLU A 215 -1.30 3.37 8.21
C GLU A 215 -1.55 3.88 9.63
N ASP A 216 -2.45 4.85 9.85
CA ASP A 216 -2.63 5.54 11.14
C ASP A 216 -4.12 5.65 11.59
N GLY A 217 -4.91 4.61 11.29
CA GLY A 217 -6.35 4.55 11.55
C GLY A 217 -6.80 4.51 13.03
N LEU A 218 -5.86 4.56 13.98
CA LEU A 218 -6.14 4.63 15.42
C LEU A 218 -5.89 6.03 16.02
N HIS A 219 -5.33 6.97 15.25
CA HIS A 219 -5.04 8.31 15.74
C HIS A 219 -6.23 9.24 15.51
N GLU A 220 -7.12 9.34 16.50
CA GLU A 220 -8.41 10.05 16.40
C GLU A 220 -8.30 11.52 15.96
N GLU A 221 -7.17 12.18 16.20
CA GLU A 221 -6.94 13.57 15.78
C GLU A 221 -6.89 13.74 14.25
N ASN A 222 -6.80 12.64 13.49
CA ASN A 222 -6.92 12.62 12.04
C ASN A 222 -8.36 12.82 11.56
N VAL A 223 -9.37 12.50 12.39
CA VAL A 223 -10.79 12.52 12.01
C VAL A 223 -11.25 13.91 11.53
N PRO A 224 -10.98 15.03 12.24
CA PRO A 224 -11.39 16.35 11.77
C PRO A 224 -10.73 16.74 10.44
N LEU A 225 -9.49 16.30 10.20
CA LEU A 225 -8.79 16.59 8.94
C LEU A 225 -9.47 15.87 7.77
N LEU A 226 -9.83 14.61 7.95
CA LEU A 226 -10.55 13.82 6.95
C LEU A 226 -11.97 14.35 6.70
N GLU A 227 -12.65 14.87 7.72
CA GLU A 227 -13.98 15.48 7.57
C GLU A 227 -13.96 16.66 6.59
N THR A 228 -12.87 17.43 6.54
CA THR A 228 -12.77 18.57 5.62
C THR A 228 -12.90 18.17 4.15
N LEU A 229 -12.43 16.97 3.79
CA LEU A 229 -12.49 16.45 2.42
C LEU A 229 -13.92 16.07 1.99
N LEU A 230 -14.84 15.79 2.92
CA LEU A 230 -16.26 15.54 2.61
C LEU A 230 -16.97 16.76 2.00
N LYS A 231 -16.35 17.94 2.05
CA LYS A 231 -16.93 19.21 1.56
C LYS A 231 -16.27 19.67 0.25
N GLU A 232 -15.32 18.90 -0.29
CA GLU A 232 -14.62 19.27 -1.52
C GLU A 232 -15.49 19.13 -2.78
N GLY A 233 -15.18 19.93 -3.81
CA GLY A 233 -15.88 19.86 -5.09
C GLY A 233 -15.64 18.54 -5.84
N ASP A 234 -14.49 17.89 -5.63
CA ASP A 234 -14.15 16.61 -6.27
C ASP A 234 -14.91 15.45 -5.59
N ALA A 235 -15.77 14.76 -6.36
CA ALA A 235 -16.56 13.65 -5.84
C ALA A 235 -15.69 12.47 -5.37
N TYR A 236 -14.54 12.25 -6.00
CA TYR A 236 -13.64 11.18 -5.59
C TYR A 236 -12.96 11.50 -4.26
N ALA A 237 -12.53 12.74 -4.02
CA ALA A 237 -12.06 13.20 -2.71
C ALA A 237 -13.11 13.00 -1.60
N ARG A 238 -14.38 13.35 -1.85
CA ARG A 238 -15.47 13.10 -0.89
C ARG A 238 -15.68 11.61 -0.63
N THR A 239 -15.60 10.78 -1.67
CA THR A 239 -15.71 9.32 -1.56
C THR A 239 -14.58 8.75 -0.69
N VAL A 240 -13.34 9.12 -0.97
CA VAL A 240 -12.17 8.68 -0.21
C VAL A 240 -12.28 9.10 1.25
N ALA A 241 -12.70 10.34 1.51
CA ALA A 241 -12.92 10.83 2.87
C ALA A 241 -13.96 10.02 3.64
N ALA A 242 -15.09 9.68 3.00
CA ALA A 242 -16.10 8.84 3.60
C ALA A 242 -15.53 7.46 3.97
N VAL A 243 -14.87 6.80 3.02
CA VAL A 243 -14.23 5.49 3.24
C VAL A 243 -13.18 5.53 4.34
N ALA A 244 -12.33 6.56 4.33
CA ALA A 244 -11.29 6.78 5.33
C ALA A 244 -11.92 6.89 6.73
N LEU A 245 -12.91 7.76 6.92
CA LEU A 245 -13.63 7.90 8.19
C LEU A 245 -14.28 6.59 8.65
N GLY A 246 -14.84 5.80 7.72
CA GLY A 246 -15.39 4.48 8.04
C GLY A 246 -14.34 3.48 8.58
N ARG A 247 -13.06 3.62 8.20
CA ARG A 247 -11.97 2.76 8.71
C ARG A 247 -11.56 3.10 10.15
N PHE A 248 -11.75 4.34 10.59
CA PHE A 248 -11.57 4.73 12.00
C PHE A 248 -12.65 4.14 12.92
N GLY A 249 -13.74 3.59 12.36
CA GLY A 249 -14.82 2.98 13.14
C GLY A 249 -15.37 3.94 14.19
N LYS A 250 -15.57 3.47 15.42
CA LYS A 250 -16.12 4.31 16.50
C LYS A 250 -15.32 5.56 16.83
N LEU A 251 -14.02 5.62 16.51
CA LEU A 251 -13.20 6.81 16.72
C LEU A 251 -13.67 7.99 15.85
N ALA A 252 -14.34 7.72 14.72
CA ALA A 252 -14.90 8.75 13.85
C ALA A 252 -16.35 9.16 14.21
N ALA A 253 -16.84 8.84 15.41
CA ALA A 253 -18.22 9.19 15.83
C ALA A 253 -18.52 10.69 15.72
N SER A 254 -17.52 11.56 15.93
CA SER A 254 -17.66 13.01 15.77
C SER A 254 -17.98 13.43 14.32
N ALA A 255 -17.61 12.65 13.32
CA ALA A 255 -17.85 12.92 11.90
C ALA A 255 -19.23 12.46 11.40
N LEU A 256 -20.04 11.78 12.23
CA LEU A 256 -21.37 11.29 11.85
C LEU A 256 -22.30 12.38 11.27
N PRO A 257 -22.35 13.62 11.79
CA PRO A 257 -23.17 14.67 11.18
C PRO A 257 -22.74 14.99 9.74
N ALA A 258 -21.44 15.13 9.49
CA ALA A 258 -20.91 15.42 8.16
C ALA A 258 -21.12 14.24 7.20
N LEU A 259 -20.94 13.01 7.68
CA LEU A 259 -21.24 11.80 6.90
C LEU A 259 -22.73 11.68 6.57
N ARG A 260 -23.65 12.05 7.47
CA ARG A 260 -25.09 12.07 7.17
C ARG A 260 -25.44 13.10 6.09
N THR A 261 -24.74 14.24 6.05
CA THR A 261 -24.84 15.16 4.92
C THR A 261 -24.32 14.52 3.63
N ALA A 262 -23.14 13.88 3.67
CA ALA A 262 -22.57 13.19 2.51
C ALA A 262 -23.41 11.98 2.05
N ALA A 263 -24.20 11.35 2.93
CA ALA A 263 -25.13 10.28 2.57
C ALA A 263 -26.31 10.78 1.70
N ALA A 264 -26.53 12.10 1.65
CA ALA A 264 -27.48 12.76 0.75
C ALA A 264 -26.78 13.44 -0.44
N ASP A 265 -25.50 13.16 -0.69
CA ASP A 265 -24.76 13.72 -1.83
C ASP A 265 -25.41 13.31 -3.16
N ALA A 266 -25.37 14.21 -4.15
CA ALA A 266 -25.89 13.95 -5.48
C ALA A 266 -25.08 12.88 -6.22
N ASP A 267 -23.79 12.74 -5.89
CA ASP A 267 -22.97 11.65 -6.39
C ASP A 267 -23.33 10.34 -5.67
N ARG A 268 -23.67 9.32 -6.48
CA ARG A 268 -24.11 8.02 -5.97
C ARG A 268 -23.02 7.28 -5.20
N GLN A 269 -21.77 7.43 -5.60
CA GLN A 269 -20.65 6.75 -4.95
C GLN A 269 -20.39 7.38 -3.58
N VAL A 270 -20.39 8.71 -3.51
CA VAL A 270 -20.25 9.46 -2.23
C VAL A 270 -21.36 9.06 -1.26
N SER A 271 -22.63 9.14 -1.68
CA SER A 271 -23.76 8.79 -0.82
C SER A 271 -23.72 7.34 -0.33
N THR A 272 -23.39 6.39 -1.20
CA THR A 272 -23.28 4.96 -0.84
C THR A 272 -22.16 4.71 0.15
N MET A 273 -20.96 5.28 -0.08
CA MET A 273 -19.82 5.11 0.82
C MET A 273 -20.03 5.81 2.16
N ALA A 274 -20.67 6.97 2.18
CA ALA A 274 -21.02 7.66 3.41
C ALA A 274 -22.01 6.83 4.26
N ALA A 275 -23.05 6.27 3.64
CA ALA A 275 -24.01 5.40 4.34
C ALA A 275 -23.33 4.15 4.93
N SER A 276 -22.48 3.46 4.15
CA SER A 276 -21.71 2.31 4.66
C SER A 276 -20.76 2.70 5.80
N SER A 277 -20.16 3.89 5.73
CA SER A 277 -19.24 4.36 6.77
C SER A 277 -19.97 4.72 8.06
N ILE A 278 -21.17 5.29 7.98
CA ILE A 278 -22.05 5.51 9.14
C ILE A 278 -22.31 4.18 9.85
N GLU A 279 -22.68 3.13 9.11
CA GLU A 279 -22.93 1.80 9.69
C GLU A 279 -21.70 1.24 10.41
N LYS A 280 -20.51 1.36 9.79
CA LYS A 280 -19.23 0.93 10.40
C LYS A 280 -18.90 1.70 11.68
N ILE A 281 -19.22 2.99 11.73
CA ILE A 281 -18.96 3.84 12.90
C ILE A 281 -19.96 3.52 14.02
N GLU A 282 -21.25 3.42 13.72
CA GLU A 282 -22.31 3.16 14.72
C GLU A 282 -22.20 1.75 15.31
N ASN A 283 -21.92 0.75 14.46
CA ASN A 283 -21.82 -0.66 14.85
C ASN A 283 -20.39 -1.13 15.13
N GLY A 284 -19.40 -0.25 15.04
CA GLY A 284 -17.99 -0.58 15.28
C GLY A 284 -17.76 -1.08 16.71
N LYS A 285 -16.68 -1.85 16.91
CA LYS A 285 -16.21 -2.16 18.27
C LYS A 285 -15.62 -0.91 18.93
N ASP A 286 -15.62 -0.92 20.27
CA ASP A 286 -14.81 0.04 21.03
C ASP A 286 -13.33 -0.25 20.73
N LEU A 287 -12.56 0.80 20.45
CA LEU A 287 -11.14 0.75 20.08
C LEU A 287 -10.22 1.32 21.16
N ALA A 288 -10.75 1.66 22.34
CA ALA A 288 -9.97 2.31 23.40
C ALA A 288 -8.75 1.47 23.84
N ALA A 289 -8.87 0.15 23.88
CA ALA A 289 -7.76 -0.75 24.22
C ALA A 289 -6.69 -0.74 23.13
N GLU A 290 -7.09 -0.84 21.86
CA GLU A 290 -6.19 -0.81 20.70
C GLU A 290 -5.45 0.53 20.60
N VAL A 291 -6.14 1.64 20.85
CA VAL A 291 -5.54 2.99 20.90
C VAL A 291 -4.50 3.07 22.02
N ALA A 292 -4.83 2.58 23.23
CA ALA A 292 -3.90 2.58 24.36
C ALA A 292 -2.65 1.73 24.07
N THR A 293 -2.83 0.54 23.50
CA THR A 293 -1.72 -0.34 23.09
C THR A 293 -0.86 0.32 22.00
N SER A 294 -1.49 0.90 20.96
CA SER A 294 -0.77 1.61 19.89
C SER A 294 0.09 2.74 20.45
N LYS A 295 -0.48 3.56 21.34
CA LYS A 295 0.24 4.67 21.99
C LYS A 295 1.40 4.20 22.87
N ALA A 296 1.22 3.10 23.60
CA ALA A 296 2.29 2.50 24.40
C ALA A 296 3.44 2.01 23.50
N MET A 297 3.11 1.38 22.36
CA MET A 297 4.12 0.93 21.40
C MET A 297 4.82 2.10 20.70
N GLU A 298 4.12 3.17 20.29
CA GLU A 298 4.75 4.38 19.77
C GLU A 298 5.74 4.98 20.78
N THR A 299 5.39 5.00 22.07
CA THR A 299 6.28 5.50 23.13
C THR A 299 7.55 4.64 23.24
N ARG A 300 7.40 3.31 23.19
CA ARG A 300 8.53 2.37 23.23
C ARG A 300 9.44 2.52 22.01
N ILE A 301 8.85 2.69 20.82
CA ILE A 301 9.59 2.94 19.58
C ILE A 301 10.37 4.24 19.67
N ALA A 302 9.73 5.33 20.09
CA ALA A 302 10.38 6.63 20.23
C ALA A 302 11.59 6.57 21.18
N ALA A 303 11.46 5.91 22.32
CA ALA A 303 12.56 5.73 23.27
C ALA A 303 13.73 4.92 22.66
N PHE A 304 13.43 3.90 21.84
CA PHE A 304 14.47 3.14 21.14
C PHE A 304 15.19 3.99 20.07
N VAL A 305 14.42 4.73 19.27
CA VAL A 305 14.97 5.60 18.22
C VAL A 305 15.85 6.70 18.83
N GLU A 306 15.44 7.31 19.95
CA GLU A 306 16.24 8.30 20.67
C GLU A 306 17.58 7.71 21.15
N LYS A 307 17.57 6.51 21.75
CA LYS A 307 18.81 5.81 22.16
C LYS A 307 19.78 5.56 21.01
N ILE A 308 19.29 5.36 19.79
CA ILE A 308 20.14 5.16 18.61
C ILE A 308 20.80 6.48 18.19
N HIS A 309 20.03 7.56 18.14
CA HIS A 309 20.56 8.88 17.80
C HIS A 309 21.64 9.33 18.78
N VAL A 310 21.40 9.20 20.09
CA VAL A 310 22.38 9.55 21.13
C VAL A 310 23.69 8.76 20.97
N ARG A 311 23.63 7.46 20.65
CA ARG A 311 24.83 6.63 20.41
C ARG A 311 25.61 7.09 19.18
N LYS A 312 24.92 7.51 18.12
CA LYS A 312 25.56 8.02 16.90
C LYS A 312 26.34 9.31 17.18
N ASP A 313 25.70 10.28 17.85
CA ASP A 313 26.30 11.57 18.20
C ASP A 313 27.54 11.40 19.10
N GLN A 314 27.49 10.49 20.07
CA GLN A 314 28.64 10.18 20.93
C GLN A 314 29.81 9.60 20.14
N THR A 315 29.54 8.69 19.20
CA THR A 315 30.57 8.05 18.37
C THR A 315 31.23 9.06 17.42
N GLU A 316 30.45 9.97 16.82
CA GLU A 316 30.96 11.05 15.97
C GLU A 316 31.83 12.04 16.75
N SER A 317 31.40 12.46 17.95
CA SER A 317 32.17 13.37 18.81
C SER A 317 33.52 12.80 19.27
N MET A 318 33.60 11.50 19.54
CA MET A 318 34.84 10.81 19.90
C MET A 318 35.79 10.67 18.70
N GLY A 319 35.25 10.49 17.49
CA GLY A 319 36.00 10.42 16.25
C GLY A 319 36.60 11.76 15.82
N GLU A 320 35.91 12.87 16.10
CA GLU A 320 36.42 14.23 15.86
C GLU A 320 37.48 14.66 16.89
N SER A 321 37.34 14.28 18.17
CA SER A 321 38.35 14.57 19.20
C SER A 321 39.65 13.76 19.04
N ALA A 322 39.67 12.75 18.17
CA ALA A 322 40.83 11.89 17.91
C ALA A 322 41.60 12.25 16.61
N ARG A 323 41.17 13.29 15.88
CA ARG A 323 41.83 13.84 14.69
C ARG A 323 42.50 15.17 15.00
#